data_AF-A0A9Q1F120-F1
#
_entry.id   AF-A0A9Q1F120-F1
#
_cell.length_a   1.000
_cell.length_b   1.000
_cell.length_c   1.000
_cell.angle_alpha   90.00
_cell.angle_beta   90.00
_cell.angle_gamma   90.00
#
_symmetry.space_group_name_H-M   'P 1'
#
loop_
_entity.id
_entity.type
_entity.pdbx_description
1 polymer ?
#
loop_
_entity_poly.entity_id
_entity_poly.type
_entity_poly.pdbx_seq_one_letter_code
_entity_poly.pdbx_strand_id
1 'polypeptide(L)' 'MLQDMMSQMFARKEIATHSLTGSKSNANCALEPRPQLDKTKMDLLFRRVERSCPTVQMEHCTDEGAAGGSQKQIVE' A
#
# COMPACT_ATOMS: atom_id res chain seq x y z
N MET A 1 -18.11 4.07 5.02
CA MET A 1 -18.15 2.92 4.09
C MET A 1 -16.78 2.25 3.93
N LEU A 2 -15.77 2.88 3.31
CA LEU A 2 -14.43 2.28 3.15
C LEU A 2 -13.73 1.99 4.49
N GLN A 3 -13.74 2.94 5.42
CA GLN A 3 -13.13 2.78 6.75
C GLN A 3 -13.79 1.65 7.56
N ASP A 4 -15.11 1.46 7.39
CA ASP A 4 -15.84 0.37 8.05
C ASP A 4 -15.43 -0.99 7.47
N MET A 5 -15.27 -1.08 6.13
CA MET A 5 -14.77 -2.29 5.47
C MET A 5 -13.34 -2.60 5.90
N MET A 6 -12.46 -1.60 6.01
CA MET A 6 -11.11 -1.79 6.53
C MET A 6 -11.13 -2.33 7.97
N SER A 7 -12.00 -1.79 8.82
CA SER A 7 -12.13 -2.23 10.22
C SER A 7 -12.72 -3.64 10.37
N GLN A 8 -13.40 -4.16 9.35
CA GLN A 8 -13.88 -5.54 9.30
C GLN A 8 -12.82 -6.53 8.80
N MET A 9 -11.88 -6.08 7.96
CA MET A 9 -10.89 -6.95 7.30
C MET A 9 -9.53 -6.97 8.00
N PHE A 10 -9.19 -5.90 8.72
CA PHE A 10 -7.90 -5.73 9.38
C PHE A 10 -8.10 -5.46 10.87
N ALA A 11 -7.21 -6.01 11.69
CA ALA A 11 -7.17 -5.66 13.10
C ALA A 11 -6.74 -4.19 13.26
N ARG A 12 -7.25 -3.50 14.29
CA ARG A 12 -6.83 -2.11 14.58
C ARG A 12 -5.32 -1.94 14.70
N LYS A 13 -4.64 -2.94 15.27
CA LYS A 13 -3.17 -2.95 15.37
C LYS A 13 -2.54 -2.97 13.98
N GLU A 14 -3.03 -3.80 13.06
CA GLU A 14 -2.53 -3.87 11.68
C GLU A 14 -2.66 -2.50 11.00
N ILE A 15 -3.85 -1.87 11.09
CA ILE A 15 -4.11 -0.53 10.53
C ILE A 15 -3.15 0.52 11.10
N ALA A 16 -2.83 0.44 12.40
CA ALA A 16 -1.95 1.39 13.06
C ALA A 16 -0.47 1.21 12.71
N THR A 17 -0.01 -0.02 12.42
CA THR A 17 1.41 -0.34 12.26
C THR A 17 1.84 -0.65 10.83
N HIS A 18 0.91 -0.82 9.89
CA HIS A 18 1.20 -1.12 8.49
C HIS A 18 0.96 0.09 7.59
N SER A 19 1.39 -0.02 6.34
CA SER A 19 1.12 0.96 5.27
C SER A 19 0.57 0.26 4.03
N LEU A 20 0.07 1.04 3.06
CA LEU A 20 -0.50 0.50 1.82
C LEU A 20 0.55 -0.15 0.92
N THR A 21 1.77 0.39 0.89
CA THR A 21 2.82 -0.02 -0.08
C THR A 21 4.04 -0.64 0.58
N GLY A 22 4.18 -0.56 1.90
CA GLY A 22 5.42 -0.97 2.57
C GLY A 22 6.59 -0.01 2.37
N SER A 23 6.42 1.02 1.54
CA SER A 23 7.49 1.93 1.13
C SER A 23 7.77 3.00 2.17
N LYS A 24 9.00 3.50 2.16
CA LYS A 24 9.44 4.61 3.00
C LYS A 24 8.89 5.94 2.47
N SER A 25 8.58 6.86 3.38
CA SER A 25 8.12 8.20 3.00
C SER A 25 9.29 9.06 2.53
N ASN A 26 9.14 9.76 1.40
CA ASN A 26 10.12 10.72 0.89
C ASN A 26 10.27 11.93 1.84
N ALA A 27 9.17 12.36 2.48
CA ALA A 27 9.17 13.52 3.36
C ALA A 27 9.74 13.21 4.76
N ASN A 28 9.75 11.93 5.16
CA ASN A 28 10.25 11.52 6.46
C ASN A 28 11.19 10.31 6.32
N CYS A 29 12.23 10.50 5.50
CA CYS A 29 13.20 9.48 5.16
C CYS A 29 14.13 9.09 6.33
N ALA A 30 14.00 9.70 7.50
CA ALA A 30 14.69 9.26 8.71
C ALA A 30 13.96 8.10 9.41
N LEU A 31 12.65 7.93 9.19
CA LEU A 31 11.87 6.87 9.84
C LEU A 31 11.94 5.55 9.07
N GLU A 32 11.86 4.45 9.83
CA GLU A 32 11.78 3.12 9.25
C GLU A 32 10.44 2.91 8.53
N PRO A 33 10.45 2.20 7.38
CA PRO A 33 9.23 1.89 6.66
C PRO A 33 8.33 0.96 7.47
N ARG A 34 7.01 1.18 7.37
CA ARG A 34 6.02 0.28 7.96
C ARG A 34 5.75 -0.88 7.02
N PRO A 35 5.59 -2.12 7.51
CA PRO A 35 5.26 -3.27 6.68
C PRO A 35 3.99 -3.04 5.84
N GLN A 36 3.91 -3.68 4.68
CA GLN A 36 2.73 -3.58 3.81
C GLN A 36 1.55 -4.35 4.40
N LEU A 37 0.34 -3.80 4.28
CA LEU A 37 -0.89 -4.56 4.52
C LEU A 37 -0.95 -5.79 3.61
N ASP A 38 -1.57 -6.85 4.09
CA ASP A 38 -1.76 -8.08 3.32
C ASP A 38 -2.39 -7.77 1.95
N LYS A 39 -1.63 -8.05 0.89
CA LYS A 39 -1.99 -7.70 -0.49
C LYS A 39 -3.30 -8.37 -0.92
N THR A 40 -3.51 -9.63 -0.53
CA THR A 40 -4.72 -10.37 -0.86
C THR A 40 -5.96 -9.76 -0.21
N LYS A 41 -5.88 -9.34 1.06
CA LYS A 41 -6.96 -8.61 1.74
C LYS A 41 -7.21 -7.25 1.09
N MET A 42 -6.16 -6.54 0.68
CA MET A 42 -6.30 -5.26 -0.02
C MET A 42 -6.98 -5.40 -1.39
N ASP A 43 -6.61 -6.41 -2.19
CA ASP A 43 -7.24 -6.68 -3.48
C ASP A 43 -8.73 -7.01 -3.33
N LEU A 44 -9.08 -7.77 -2.29
CA LEU A 44 -10.48 -8.06 -1.95
C LEU A 44 -11.24 -6.80 -1.52
N LEU A 45 -10.61 -5.93 -0.72
CA LEU A 45 -11.19 -4.65 -0.31
C LEU A 45 -11.49 -3.78 -1.53
N PHE A 46 -10.54 -3.66 -2.46
CA PHE A 46 -10.69 -2.88 -3.69
C PHE A 46 -11.86 -3.36 -4.55
N ARG A 47 -11.95 -4.67 -4.82
CA ARG A 47 -13.09 -5.24 -5.55
C ARG A 47 -14.43 -4.99 -4.84
N ARG A 48 -14.45 -5.01 -3.51
CA ARG A 48 -15.66 -4.73 -2.73
C ARG A 48 -16.06 -3.26 -2.84
N VAL A 49 -15.08 -2.36 -2.80
CA VAL A 49 -15.28 -0.92 -2.92
C VAL A 49 -15.79 -0.55 -4.31
N GLU A 50 -15.16 -1.06 -5.37
CA GLU A 50 -15.57 -0.87 -6.77
C GLU A 50 -17.04 -1.24 -7.00
N ARG A 51 -17.47 -2.41 -6.50
CA ARG A 51 -18.87 -2.85 -6.57
C ARG A 51 -19.85 -1.95 -5.80
N SER A 52 -19.37 -1.34 -4.72
CA SER A 52 -20.18 -0.48 -3.85
C SER A 52 -20.18 0.99 -4.25
N CYS A 53 -19.24 1.41 -5.10
CA CYS A 53 -19.02 2.80 -5.47
C CYS A 53 -18.67 2.89 -6.97
N PRO A 54 -19.66 3.03 -7.86
CA PRO A 54 -19.47 2.97 -9.32
C PRO A 54 -18.65 4.13 -9.89
N THR A 55 -18.38 5.17 -9.09
CA THR A 55 -17.51 6.30 -9.44
C THR A 55 -16.02 5.97 -9.41
N VAL A 56 -15.61 4.86 -8.78
CA VAL A 56 -14.19 4.49 -8.67
C VAL A 56 -13.90 3.40 -9.69
N GLN A 57 -13.52 3.78 -10.91
CA GLN A 57 -12.92 2.83 -11.85
C GLN A 57 -11.47 2.60 -11.42
N MET A 58 -11.19 1.42 -10.87
CA MET A 58 -9.86 1.10 -10.37
C MET A 58 -9.06 0.45 -11.50
N GLU A 59 -8.22 1.25 -12.14
CA GLU A 59 -7.34 0.75 -13.20
C GLU A 59 -6.34 -0.24 -12.58
N HIS A 60 -6.32 -1.48 -13.10
CA HIS A 60 -5.37 -2.50 -12.64
C HIS A 60 -3.96 -2.08 -13.07
N CYS A 61 -3.20 -1.45 -12.16
CA CYS A 61 -1.76 -1.34 -12.33
C CYS A 61 -1.15 -2.73 -12.06
N THR A 62 -0.81 -3.47 -13.11
CA THR A 62 0.09 -4.61 -13.01
C THR A 62 1.45 -4.11 -12.54
N ASP A 63 1.84 -4.55 -11.34
CA ASP A 63 3.15 -4.32 -10.74
C ASP A 63 4.23 -5.04 -11.57
N GLU A 64 4.74 -4.39 -12.62
CA GLU A 64 6.05 -4.72 -13.17
C GLU A 64 7.08 -4.09 -12.24
N GLY A 65 7.82 -4.95 -11.54
CA GLY A 65 8.67 -4.58 -10.40
C GLY A 65 9.58 -3.39 -10.67
N ALA A 66 9.40 -2.33 -9.89
CA ALA A 66 10.36 -1.25 -9.76
C ALA A 66 11.52 -1.69 -8.85
N ALA A 67 12.43 -2.52 -9.40
CA ALA A 67 13.80 -2.61 -8.92
C ALA A 67 14.60 -1.43 -9.52
N GLY A 68 14.88 -0.41 -8.72
CA GLY A 68 15.73 0.71 -9.11
C GLY A 68 16.14 1.53 -7.89
N GLY A 69 17.42 1.81 -7.61
CA GLY A 69 18.63 1.48 -8.34
C GLY A 69 19.84 1.57 -7.43
N SER A 70 20.87 0.79 -7.73
CA SER A 70 22.20 0.87 -7.13
C SER A 70 22.81 2.24 -7.42
N GLN A 71 23.02 3.05 -6.38
CA GLN A 71 23.88 4.22 -6.46
C GLN A 71 25.32 3.73 -6.69
N LYS A 72 25.88 4.04 -7.86
CA LYS A 72 27.32 3.86 -8.11
C LYS A 72 28.07 4.99 -7.42
N GLN A 73 28.92 4.63 -6.47
CA GLN A 73 29.91 5.49 -5.86
C GLN A 73 30.99 5.81 -6.89
N ILE A 74 31.12 7.09 -7.26
CA ILE A 74 32.30 7.61 -7.96
C ILE A 74 33.28 8.01 -6.85
N VAL A 75 34.47 7.41 -6.85
CA VAL A 75 35.60 7.84 -6.03
C VAL A 75 36.45 8.76 -6.91
N GLU A 76 36.86 9.89 -6.32
CA GLU A 76 37.76 10.93 -6.89
C GLU A 76 39.00 10.38 -7.61
#